data_AF-A0A177HJ39-F1
#
_entry.id   AF-A0A177HJ39-F1
#
_cell.length_a   1.000
_cell.length_b   1.000
_cell.length_c   1.000
_cell.angle_alpha   90.00
_cell.angle_beta   90.00
_cell.angle_gamma   90.00
#
_symmetry.space_group_name_H-M   'P 1'
#
loop_
_entity.id
_entity.type
_entity.pdbx_description
1 polymer ?
#
loop_
_entity_poly.entity_id
_entity_poly.type
_entity_poly.pdbx_seq_one_letter_code
_entity_poly.pdbx_strand_id
1 'polypeptide(L)'
;MSQRTAPAPGTDDAHELLEFTGDITDYWSYTQVRDWVLLQPDLTRTALHLYLLLRSMVSESVRRNGGALRRMSIDQLCWLLPGVNGKPASLTMVKDALRLLAAHNLVVNPDGGRLVTSGGKNAIQNTFRTYKVNDLPPDAYEGWRNVWDKLDAYTPDWRDNPPQPPLHTRTDAGVRQSPSGAQRISDAGVRQPSSDARRISDHRNDQARSEVAAARFDGRKSDRTGRKSDRTRRKSVAAKPVTSGNAVPKEVFQRSLSLSPPEPVAPQDTSVPDEVPTEERETDAAPPLSEDAVAVAETFAEQWKAERGTRPGRRQVQAVAADAAEAIEDGDAVDWLLHGVVPFMVRNNYLDFGRAKTHPQCPPPKGAKVPVPGQRPGVPNWCGECNDGIPPEILGERFRKTSGGRLIKCPECHPGAVKQRAAV
;
A
#
# COMPACT_ATOMS: atom_id res chain seq x y z
N MET A 1 -67.33 -19.75 -30.81
CA MET A 1 -66.65 -20.29 -29.61
C MET A 1 -65.15 -20.35 -29.91
N SER A 2 -64.40 -19.29 -29.58
CA SER A 2 -62.94 -19.28 -29.73
C SER A 2 -62.32 -19.47 -28.35
N GLN A 3 -61.70 -20.62 -28.14
CA GLN A 3 -60.97 -20.93 -26.91
C GLN A 3 -59.65 -20.14 -26.91
N ARG A 4 -59.45 -19.32 -25.87
CA ARG A 4 -58.16 -18.70 -25.57
C ARG A 4 -57.26 -19.75 -24.95
N THR A 5 -56.22 -20.14 -25.67
CA THR A 5 -55.12 -20.96 -25.16
C THR A 5 -54.29 -20.12 -24.19
N ALA A 6 -54.17 -20.58 -22.94
CA ALA A 6 -53.34 -19.93 -21.93
C ALA A 6 -51.85 -20.09 -22.27
N PRO A 7 -51.00 -19.08 -22.00
CA PRO A 7 -49.55 -19.19 -22.18
C PRO A 7 -48.97 -20.19 -21.18
N ALA A 8 -48.06 -21.04 -21.67
CA ALA A 8 -47.36 -22.03 -20.88
C ALA A 8 -46.49 -21.37 -19.77
N PRO A 9 -46.32 -22.03 -18.60
CA PRO A 9 -45.46 -21.54 -17.54
C PRO A 9 -44.02 -21.41 -18.05
N GLY A 10 -43.41 -20.24 -17.79
CA GLY A 10 -42.04 -19.93 -18.18
C GLY A 10 -41.07 -20.95 -17.61
N THR A 11 -40.09 -21.32 -18.43
CA THR A 11 -38.97 -22.17 -18.06
C THR A 11 -38.24 -21.55 -16.87
N ASP A 12 -38.10 -22.38 -15.84
CA ASP A 12 -37.49 -22.10 -14.55
C ASP A 12 -35.97 -21.97 -14.72
N ASP A 13 -35.50 -20.83 -15.25
CA ASP A 13 -34.08 -20.47 -15.41
C ASP A 13 -33.39 -20.20 -14.04
N ALA A 14 -34.00 -20.60 -12.92
CA ALA A 14 -33.67 -20.10 -11.58
C ALA A 14 -32.38 -20.69 -10.97
N HIS A 15 -31.76 -21.72 -11.56
CA HIS A 15 -30.60 -22.40 -10.97
C HIS A 15 -29.55 -22.84 -11.99
N GLU A 16 -29.17 -21.97 -12.92
CA GLU A 16 -27.99 -22.21 -13.77
C GLU A 16 -26.71 -22.22 -12.91
N LEU A 17 -26.19 -23.41 -12.61
CA LEU A 17 -24.94 -23.62 -11.88
C LEU A 17 -23.76 -23.39 -12.84
N LEU A 18 -23.10 -22.24 -12.72
CA LEU A 18 -21.92 -21.89 -13.51
C LEU A 18 -20.63 -22.36 -12.81
N GLU A 19 -19.88 -23.26 -13.45
CA GLU A 19 -18.53 -23.65 -13.02
C GLU A 19 -17.48 -22.93 -13.89
N PHE A 20 -16.50 -22.31 -13.25
CA PHE A 20 -15.42 -21.57 -13.93
C PHE A 20 -14.09 -22.31 -13.76
N THR A 21 -13.49 -22.77 -14.85
CA THR A 21 -12.14 -23.32 -14.91
C THR A 21 -11.20 -22.39 -15.69
N GLY A 22 -9.98 -22.16 -15.23
CA GLY A 22 -9.01 -21.29 -15.90
C GLY A 22 -7.60 -21.88 -15.98
N ASP A 23 -6.90 -21.63 -17.08
CA ASP A 23 -5.54 -22.07 -17.42
C ASP A 23 -4.54 -20.89 -17.32
N ILE A 24 -4.41 -20.32 -16.13
CA ILE A 24 -3.48 -19.21 -15.89
C ILE A 24 -2.04 -19.74 -16.02
N THR A 25 -1.42 -19.56 -17.18
CA THR A 25 -0.01 -19.90 -17.45
C THR A 25 0.86 -18.64 -17.57
N ASP A 26 1.96 -18.62 -16.83
CA ASP A 26 2.70 -17.45 -16.32
C ASP A 26 3.65 -16.74 -17.34
N TYR A 27 3.11 -16.09 -18.36
CA TYR A 27 3.83 -15.02 -19.08
C TYR A 27 3.29 -13.61 -18.79
N TRP A 28 2.04 -13.52 -18.32
CA TRP A 28 1.34 -12.25 -18.10
C TRP A 28 1.48 -11.80 -16.64
N SER A 29 1.83 -10.54 -16.41
CA SER A 29 1.81 -9.99 -15.05
C SER A 29 0.37 -9.85 -14.55
N TYR A 30 0.10 -10.37 -13.37
CA TYR A 30 -1.18 -10.21 -12.69
C TYR A 30 -1.05 -9.32 -11.46
N THR A 31 -2.15 -8.68 -11.07
CA THR A 31 -2.25 -7.88 -9.85
C THR A 31 -3.38 -8.46 -9.01
N GLN A 32 -3.07 -8.98 -7.83
CA GLN A 32 -4.09 -9.42 -6.88
C GLN A 32 -4.83 -8.21 -6.35
N VAL A 33 -6.15 -8.30 -6.25
CA VAL A 33 -7.03 -7.24 -5.75
C VAL A 33 -7.82 -7.80 -4.58
N ARG A 34 -8.03 -7.00 -3.55
CA ARG A 34 -8.88 -7.44 -2.43
C ARG A 34 -10.35 -7.30 -2.80
N ASP A 35 -11.12 -8.32 -2.47
CA ASP A 35 -12.55 -8.41 -2.77
C ASP A 35 -13.36 -7.19 -2.34
N TRP A 36 -13.09 -6.62 -1.16
CA TRP A 36 -13.81 -5.43 -0.66
C TRP A 36 -13.80 -4.25 -1.63
N VAL A 37 -12.73 -4.11 -2.43
CA VAL A 37 -12.61 -3.06 -3.45
C VAL A 37 -13.55 -3.34 -4.62
N LEU A 38 -13.68 -4.61 -5.02
CA LEU A 38 -14.57 -5.05 -6.09
C LEU A 38 -16.05 -4.97 -5.67
N LEU A 39 -16.32 -5.02 -4.37
CA LEU A 39 -17.67 -4.99 -3.80
C LEU A 39 -18.16 -3.60 -3.41
N GLN A 40 -17.35 -2.56 -3.60
CA GLN A 40 -17.73 -1.19 -3.27
C GLN A 40 -18.82 -0.65 -4.21
N PRO A 41 -20.02 -0.29 -3.72
CA PRO A 41 -21.14 0.10 -4.57
C PRO A 41 -20.93 1.46 -5.25
N ASP A 42 -20.22 2.38 -4.60
CA ASP A 42 -20.01 3.74 -5.08
C ASP A 42 -18.84 3.85 -6.06
N LEU A 43 -18.07 2.76 -6.24
CA LEU A 43 -16.91 2.75 -7.11
C LEU A 43 -17.33 2.53 -8.57
N THR A 44 -17.18 3.56 -9.40
CA THR A 44 -17.44 3.44 -10.83
C THR A 44 -16.46 2.47 -11.50
N ARG A 45 -16.88 1.80 -12.58
CA ARG A 45 -16.01 0.91 -13.38
C ARG A 45 -14.71 1.60 -13.82
N THR A 46 -14.81 2.87 -14.17
CA THR A 46 -13.66 3.69 -14.58
C THR A 46 -12.70 3.94 -13.42
N ALA A 47 -13.22 4.26 -12.23
CA ALA A 47 -12.40 4.42 -11.03
C ALA A 47 -11.72 3.10 -10.63
N LEU A 48 -12.46 1.99 -10.68
CA LEU A 48 -11.90 0.65 -10.44
C LEU A 48 -10.77 0.35 -11.44
N HIS A 49 -10.99 0.53 -12.74
CA HIS A 49 -9.95 0.28 -13.75
C HIS A 49 -8.70 1.15 -13.51
N LEU A 50 -8.88 2.44 -13.21
CA LEU A 50 -7.77 3.31 -12.85
C LEU A 50 -7.01 2.80 -11.62
N TYR A 51 -7.71 2.35 -10.58
CA TYR A 51 -7.11 1.75 -9.39
C TYR A 51 -6.27 0.51 -9.73
N LEU A 52 -6.79 -0.39 -10.58
CA LEU A 52 -6.07 -1.59 -11.01
C LEU A 52 -4.78 -1.26 -11.76
N LEU A 53 -4.81 -0.26 -12.65
CA LEU A 53 -3.62 0.23 -13.36
C LEU A 53 -2.59 0.81 -12.39
N LEU A 54 -3.02 1.68 -11.47
CA LEU A 54 -2.14 2.27 -10.45
C LEU A 54 -1.51 1.19 -9.58
N ARG A 55 -2.30 0.23 -9.12
CA ARG A 55 -1.85 -0.88 -8.28
C ARG A 55 -0.87 -1.80 -9.00
N SER A 56 -1.11 -2.10 -10.28
CA SER A 56 -0.19 -2.86 -11.13
C SER A 56 1.16 -2.16 -11.24
N MET A 57 1.17 -0.85 -11.48
CA MET A 57 2.40 -0.05 -11.55
C MET A 57 3.14 0.00 -10.21
N VAL A 58 2.44 0.16 -9.09
CA VAL A 58 3.03 0.11 -7.74
C VAL A 58 3.65 -1.27 -7.50
N SER A 59 2.91 -2.35 -7.78
CA SER A 59 3.37 -3.72 -7.56
C SER A 59 4.62 -4.03 -8.38
N GLU A 60 4.64 -3.60 -9.65
CA GLU A 60 5.77 -3.75 -10.54
C GLU A 60 6.99 -2.91 -10.08
N SER A 61 6.76 -1.71 -9.55
CA SER A 61 7.84 -0.88 -9.00
C SER A 61 8.52 -1.52 -7.79
N VAL A 62 7.75 -2.21 -6.94
CA VAL A 62 8.28 -2.96 -5.79
C VAL A 62 9.05 -4.20 -6.22
N ARG A 63 8.61 -4.89 -7.29
CA ARG A 63 9.29 -6.08 -7.83
C ARG A 63 10.64 -5.76 -8.45
N ARG A 64 10.78 -4.59 -9.09
CA ARG A 64 12.06 -4.13 -9.62
C ARG A 64 12.90 -3.64 -8.45
N ASN A 65 13.91 -4.40 -8.04
CA ASN A 65 14.86 -3.99 -6.98
C ASN A 65 15.37 -2.55 -7.21
N GLY A 66 14.84 -1.59 -6.45
CA GLY A 66 15.21 -0.17 -6.55
C GLY A 66 14.44 0.68 -7.57
N GLY A 67 13.35 0.15 -8.15
CA GLY A 67 12.53 0.88 -9.11
C GLY A 67 11.67 1.95 -8.43
N ALA A 68 12.15 3.20 -8.39
CA ALA A 68 11.27 4.33 -8.10
C ALA A 68 10.08 4.30 -9.08
N LEU A 69 8.87 4.50 -8.56
CA LEU A 69 7.66 4.50 -9.37
C LEU A 69 7.82 5.51 -10.50
N ARG A 70 7.60 5.09 -11.75
CA ARG A 70 7.75 5.98 -12.90
C ARG A 70 6.84 7.18 -12.70
N ARG A 71 7.45 8.37 -12.67
CA ARG A 71 6.71 9.63 -12.64
C ARG A 71 5.86 9.69 -13.91
N MET A 72 4.58 10.03 -13.75
CA MET A 72 3.67 10.15 -14.88
C MET A 72 2.84 11.42 -14.81
N SER A 73 2.56 11.99 -15.98
CA SER A 73 1.63 13.11 -16.11
C SER A 73 0.19 12.61 -16.08
N ILE A 74 -0.76 13.51 -15.80
CA ILE A 74 -2.19 13.18 -15.90
C ILE A 74 -2.57 12.83 -17.35
N ASP A 75 -1.88 13.40 -18.34
CA ASP A 75 -2.07 13.07 -19.75
C ASP A 75 -1.69 11.61 -20.06
N GLN A 76 -0.58 11.12 -19.48
CA GLN A 76 -0.21 9.70 -19.58
C GLN A 76 -1.24 8.78 -18.92
N LEU A 77 -1.86 9.21 -17.81
CA LEU A 77 -2.99 8.48 -17.22
C LEU A 77 -4.22 8.47 -18.13
N CYS A 78 -4.50 9.57 -18.83
CA CYS A 78 -5.57 9.63 -19.83
C CYS A 78 -5.32 8.66 -21.00
N TRP A 79 -4.06 8.56 -21.43
CA TRP A 79 -3.65 7.62 -22.47
C TRP A 79 -3.77 6.15 -22.03
N LEU A 80 -3.37 5.82 -20.81
CA LEU A 80 -3.41 4.46 -20.27
C LEU A 80 -4.83 3.96 -19.99
N LEU A 81 -5.72 4.83 -19.51
CA LEU A 81 -7.07 4.44 -19.12
C LEU A 81 -7.97 4.34 -20.36
N PRO A 82 -8.52 3.16 -20.69
CA PRO A 82 -9.41 3.04 -21.84
C PRO A 82 -10.73 3.74 -21.55
N GLY A 83 -11.07 4.68 -22.43
CA GLY A 83 -12.35 5.36 -22.50
C GLY A 83 -13.34 4.65 -23.42
N VAL A 84 -14.39 5.37 -23.78
CA VAL A 84 -15.47 4.84 -24.63
C VAL A 84 -14.91 4.49 -26.02
N ASN A 85 -15.24 3.29 -26.51
CA ASN A 85 -14.77 2.75 -27.79
C ASN A 85 -13.24 2.60 -27.90
N GLY A 86 -12.55 2.35 -26.78
CA GLY A 86 -11.10 2.12 -26.75
C GLY A 86 -10.25 3.37 -26.98
N LYS A 87 -10.85 4.56 -27.05
CA LYS A 87 -10.12 5.84 -27.09
C LYS A 87 -9.52 6.14 -25.72
N PRO A 88 -8.44 6.94 -25.63
CA PRO A 88 -7.97 7.47 -24.35
C PRO A 88 -9.09 8.12 -23.53
N ALA A 89 -9.06 7.93 -22.22
CA ALA A 89 -9.99 8.58 -21.31
C ALA A 89 -9.83 10.11 -21.36
N SER A 90 -10.93 10.83 -21.13
CA SER A 90 -10.86 12.29 -21.03
C SER A 90 -10.24 12.73 -19.71
N LEU A 91 -9.62 13.91 -19.70
CA LEU A 91 -9.06 14.51 -18.49
C LEU A 91 -10.07 14.63 -17.36
N THR A 92 -11.31 15.02 -17.67
CA THR A 92 -12.39 15.15 -16.69
C THR A 92 -12.70 13.80 -16.06
N MET A 93 -12.81 12.76 -16.89
CA MET A 93 -13.08 11.40 -16.44
C MET A 93 -11.97 10.85 -15.52
N VAL A 94 -10.70 11.07 -15.84
CA VAL A 94 -9.58 10.67 -14.96
C VAL A 94 -9.61 11.44 -13.64
N LYS A 95 -9.90 12.75 -13.67
CA LYS A 95 -10.01 13.57 -12.47
C LYS A 95 -11.17 13.14 -11.56
N ASP A 96 -12.32 12.80 -12.14
CA ASP A 96 -13.48 12.32 -11.41
C ASP A 96 -13.20 10.94 -10.79
N ALA A 97 -12.57 10.04 -11.55
CA ALA A 97 -12.10 8.76 -11.06
C ALA A 97 -11.13 8.91 -9.87
N LEU A 98 -10.14 9.81 -9.97
CA LEU A 98 -9.22 10.09 -8.85
C LEU A 98 -9.94 10.65 -7.63
N ARG A 99 -10.96 11.51 -7.79
CA ARG A 99 -11.75 12.01 -6.66
C ARG A 99 -12.52 10.88 -5.96
N LEU A 100 -13.12 9.96 -6.71
CA LEU A 100 -13.78 8.79 -6.14
C LEU A 100 -12.80 7.89 -5.39
N LEU A 101 -11.62 7.62 -5.97
CA LEU A 101 -10.58 6.84 -5.30
C LEU A 101 -10.08 7.50 -4.01
N ALA A 102 -10.00 8.83 -3.97
CA ALA A 102 -9.72 9.57 -2.74
C ALA A 102 -10.82 9.42 -1.70
N ALA A 103 -12.08 9.54 -2.11
CA ALA A 103 -13.24 9.45 -1.20
C ALA A 103 -13.29 8.10 -0.48
N HIS A 104 -12.87 7.02 -1.14
CA HIS A 104 -12.78 5.68 -0.56
C HIS A 104 -11.42 5.34 0.08
N ASN A 105 -10.54 6.34 0.26
CA ASN A 105 -9.18 6.16 0.80
C ASN A 105 -8.28 5.16 0.03
N LEU A 106 -8.62 4.84 -1.23
CA LEU A 106 -7.84 3.94 -2.08
C LEU A 106 -6.60 4.64 -2.66
N VAL A 107 -6.69 5.96 -2.88
CA VAL A 107 -5.57 6.79 -3.30
C VAL A 107 -5.53 8.03 -2.41
N VAL A 108 -4.44 8.21 -1.68
CA VAL A 108 -4.28 9.31 -0.72
C VAL A 108 -3.04 10.11 -1.07
N ASN A 109 -3.12 11.43 -0.90
CA ASN A 109 -1.93 12.27 -0.88
C ASN A 109 -1.35 12.26 0.53
N PRO A 110 -0.14 11.71 0.77
CA PRO A 110 0.48 11.74 2.09
C PRO A 110 0.69 13.17 2.60
N ASP A 111 0.80 14.16 1.71
CA ASP A 111 0.98 15.56 2.06
C ASP A 111 -0.33 16.26 2.47
N GLY A 112 -1.45 15.52 2.58
CA GLY A 112 -2.77 16.03 2.99
C GLY A 112 -3.48 16.93 1.97
N GLY A 113 -2.82 17.29 0.87
CA GLY A 113 -3.40 18.13 -0.18
C GLY A 113 -4.43 17.40 -1.05
N ARG A 114 -5.47 18.10 -1.50
CA ARG A 114 -6.48 17.55 -2.44
C ARG A 114 -5.82 16.95 -3.69
N LEU A 115 -6.20 15.72 -4.07
CA LEU A 115 -5.63 15.02 -5.24
C LEU A 115 -5.74 15.82 -6.54
N VAL A 116 -6.88 16.49 -6.74
CA VAL A 116 -7.15 17.26 -7.95
C VAL A 116 -7.49 18.69 -7.55
N THR A 117 -6.50 19.59 -7.67
CA THR A 117 -6.76 21.02 -7.62
C THR A 117 -7.22 21.46 -9.01
N SER A 118 -8.42 22.03 -9.10
CA SER A 118 -8.76 22.94 -10.19
C SER A 118 -7.67 24.02 -10.21
N GLY A 119 -7.02 24.25 -11.34
CA GLY A 119 -5.86 25.14 -11.47
C GLY A 119 -6.18 26.61 -11.18
N GLY A 120 -6.40 26.95 -9.91
CA GLY A 120 -6.49 28.31 -9.42
C GLY A 120 -5.09 28.87 -9.12
N LYS A 121 -5.01 30.20 -8.96
CA LYS A 121 -3.76 30.97 -8.73
C LYS A 121 -2.89 30.54 -7.53
N ASN A 122 -3.38 29.62 -6.68
CA ASN A 122 -2.63 28.99 -5.58
C ASN A 122 -2.20 27.54 -5.90
N ALA A 123 -2.25 27.11 -7.16
CA ALA A 123 -1.72 25.83 -7.58
C ALA A 123 -0.21 25.85 -7.32
N ILE A 124 0.21 25.06 -6.33
CA ILE A 124 1.61 24.91 -5.93
C ILE A 124 2.44 24.67 -7.20
N GLN A 125 3.26 25.65 -7.56
CA GLN A 125 3.77 25.78 -8.94
C GLN A 125 4.84 24.75 -9.31
N ASN A 126 5.31 23.89 -8.40
CA ASN A 126 6.43 23.00 -8.75
C ASN A 126 6.66 21.75 -7.90
N THR A 127 5.75 21.33 -7.02
CA THR A 127 5.96 20.08 -6.27
C THR A 127 5.26 18.91 -6.93
N PHE A 128 6.07 17.96 -7.40
CA PHE A 128 5.63 16.61 -7.71
C PHE A 128 4.73 16.10 -6.60
N ARG A 129 3.50 15.73 -6.94
CA ARG A 129 2.57 15.16 -5.96
C ARG A 129 2.87 13.68 -5.82
N THR A 130 3.18 13.27 -4.61
CA THR A 130 3.27 11.86 -4.28
C THR A 130 1.87 11.34 -4.00
N TYR A 131 1.54 10.17 -4.51
CA TYR A 131 0.27 9.50 -4.20
C TYR A 131 0.59 8.13 -3.61
N LYS A 132 -0.10 7.80 -2.51
CA LYS A 132 -0.07 6.48 -1.89
C LYS A 132 -1.31 5.73 -2.32
N VAL A 133 -1.12 4.53 -2.88
CA VAL A 133 -2.19 3.58 -3.17
C VAL A 133 -2.36 2.68 -1.95
N ASN A 134 -3.58 2.61 -1.43
CA ASN A 134 -3.91 1.76 -0.28
C ASN A 134 -4.70 0.53 -0.74
N ASP A 135 -4.46 -0.57 -0.05
CA ASP A 135 -5.12 -1.86 -0.31
C ASP A 135 -6.06 -2.28 0.82
N LEU A 136 -5.90 -1.69 1.99
CA LEU A 136 -6.71 -1.98 3.16
C LEU A 136 -7.89 -1.00 3.22
N PRO A 137 -9.07 -1.47 3.67
CA PRO A 137 -10.20 -0.59 3.89
C PRO A 137 -9.86 0.45 4.97
N PRO A 138 -10.53 1.61 4.98
CA PRO A 138 -10.45 2.54 6.11
C PRO A 138 -10.98 1.86 7.39
N ASP A 139 -10.56 2.34 8.56
CA ASP A 139 -10.94 1.72 9.84
C ASP A 139 -12.46 1.71 10.08
N ALA A 140 -13.20 2.65 9.49
CA ALA A 140 -14.65 2.75 9.55
C ALA A 140 -15.35 2.22 8.28
N TYR A 141 -14.88 1.10 7.72
CA TYR A 141 -15.47 0.52 6.50
C TYR A 141 -16.74 -0.29 6.81
N GLU A 142 -17.87 0.16 6.26
CA GLU A 142 -19.19 -0.45 6.44
C GLU A 142 -19.63 -1.34 5.26
N GLY A 143 -18.71 -1.75 4.38
CA GLY A 143 -19.04 -2.56 3.20
C GLY A 143 -18.76 -4.06 3.38
N TRP A 144 -19.03 -4.84 2.33
CA TRP A 144 -18.73 -6.27 2.29
C TRP A 144 -17.22 -6.53 2.32
N ARG A 145 -16.75 -7.36 3.26
CA ARG A 145 -15.33 -7.73 3.35
C ARG A 145 -14.85 -8.59 2.18
N ASN A 146 -15.65 -9.57 1.75
CA ASN A 146 -15.28 -10.46 0.66
C ASN A 146 -16.50 -11.00 -0.11
N VAL A 147 -16.25 -11.63 -1.26
CA VAL A 147 -17.33 -12.08 -2.16
C VAL A 147 -18.16 -13.20 -1.52
N TRP A 148 -17.53 -14.08 -0.74
CA TRP A 148 -18.22 -15.15 -0.01
C TRP A 148 -19.16 -14.60 1.04
N ASP A 149 -18.72 -13.63 1.87
CA ASP A 149 -19.61 -13.01 2.87
C ASP A 149 -20.87 -12.42 2.22
N LYS A 150 -20.73 -11.82 1.04
CA LYS A 150 -21.85 -11.25 0.28
C LYS A 150 -22.75 -12.33 -0.33
N LEU A 151 -22.16 -13.43 -0.78
CA LEU A 151 -22.89 -14.58 -1.34
C LEU A 151 -23.59 -15.37 -0.24
N ASP A 152 -22.98 -15.53 0.93
CA ASP A 152 -23.59 -16.19 2.09
C ASP A 152 -24.80 -15.41 2.63
N ALA A 153 -24.79 -14.09 2.44
CA ALA A 153 -25.93 -13.23 2.74
C ALA A 153 -27.00 -13.21 1.63
N TYR A 154 -26.79 -13.92 0.52
CA TYR A 154 -27.77 -14.02 -0.55
C TYR A 154 -29.03 -14.73 -0.05
N THR A 155 -30.17 -14.09 -0.27
CA THR A 155 -31.49 -14.69 -0.09
C THR A 155 -32.25 -14.66 -1.40
N PRO A 156 -33.15 -15.61 -1.69
CA PRO A 156 -33.95 -15.58 -2.93
C PRO A 156 -34.76 -14.28 -3.13
N ASP A 157 -35.12 -13.60 -2.04
CA ASP A 157 -35.86 -12.33 -2.01
C ASP A 157 -34.96 -11.07 -1.95
N TRP A 158 -33.65 -11.19 -2.22
CA TRP A 158 -32.68 -10.09 -2.10
C TRP A 158 -33.03 -8.83 -2.90
N ARG A 159 -33.83 -8.94 -3.96
CA ARG A 159 -34.27 -7.78 -4.76
C ARG A 159 -35.21 -6.87 -3.98
N ASP A 160 -36.07 -7.46 -3.18
CA ASP A 160 -37.05 -6.76 -2.36
C ASP A 160 -36.45 -6.44 -0.98
N ASN A 161 -35.60 -7.32 -0.45
CA ASN A 161 -34.93 -7.19 0.83
C ASN A 161 -33.39 -7.36 0.68
N PRO A 162 -32.68 -6.33 0.18
CA PRO A 162 -31.25 -6.45 -0.06
C PRO A 162 -30.48 -6.67 1.25
N PRO A 163 -29.63 -7.71 1.33
CA PRO A 163 -28.85 -7.96 2.52
C PRO A 163 -27.93 -6.79 2.81
N GLN A 164 -27.83 -6.42 4.08
CA GLN A 164 -26.91 -5.38 4.53
C GLN A 164 -25.54 -6.00 4.86
N PRO A 165 -24.43 -5.33 4.53
CA PRO A 165 -23.11 -5.77 4.93
C PRO A 165 -23.01 -5.86 6.47
N PRO A 166 -22.31 -6.87 7.01
CA PRO A 166 -22.09 -6.97 8.44
C PRO A 166 -21.25 -5.79 8.95
N LEU A 167 -21.62 -5.25 10.13
CA LEU A 167 -20.85 -4.19 10.77
C LEU A 167 -19.50 -4.76 11.25
N HIS A 168 -18.44 -4.45 10.53
CA HIS A 168 -17.09 -4.83 10.90
C HIS A 168 -16.54 -3.85 11.95
N THR A 169 -16.85 -4.06 13.23
CA THR A 169 -16.07 -3.41 14.29
C THR A 169 -14.70 -4.08 14.31
N ARG A 170 -13.69 -3.39 13.77
CA ARG A 170 -12.29 -3.80 13.91
C ARG A 170 -11.94 -3.76 15.40
N THR A 171 -12.15 -4.88 16.10
CA THR A 171 -11.75 -5.08 17.50
C THR A 171 -10.22 -5.23 17.57
N ASP A 172 -9.49 -4.22 17.11
CA ASP A 172 -8.04 -4.10 17.37
C ASP A 172 -7.78 -3.71 18.84
N ALA A 173 -8.83 -3.49 19.64
CA ALA A 173 -8.77 -3.39 21.10
C ALA A 173 -8.33 -4.69 21.81
N GLY A 174 -8.13 -5.79 21.07
CA GLY A 174 -7.55 -7.04 21.60
C GLY A 174 -6.03 -7.01 21.78
N VAL A 175 -5.31 -6.11 21.12
CA VAL A 175 -3.90 -5.84 21.43
C VAL A 175 -3.88 -4.75 22.49
N ARG A 176 -4.05 -5.16 23.76
CA ARG A 176 -3.70 -4.31 24.90
C ARG A 176 -2.24 -3.90 24.74
N GLN A 177 -2.00 -2.70 24.20
CA GLN A 177 -0.91 -1.89 24.71
C GLN A 177 -1.22 -1.70 26.20
N SER A 178 -0.63 -2.54 27.05
CA SER A 178 -0.60 -2.28 28.48
C SER A 178 0.08 -0.91 28.65
N PRO A 179 -0.62 0.14 29.10
CA PRO A 179 0.07 1.34 29.53
C PRO A 179 0.65 1.01 30.89
N SER A 180 1.87 0.46 30.90
CA SER A 180 2.65 0.42 32.12
C SER A 180 3.05 1.86 32.46
N GLY A 181 2.37 2.40 33.47
CA GLY A 181 2.92 3.46 34.31
C GLY A 181 2.51 4.89 33.95
N ALA A 182 1.31 5.30 34.36
CA ALA A 182 1.08 6.69 34.76
C ALA A 182 0.10 6.74 35.93
N GLN A 183 0.69 7.11 37.06
CA GLN A 183 0.16 7.48 38.37
C GLN A 183 -1.36 7.65 38.52
N ARG A 184 -1.86 6.88 39.50
CA ARG A 184 -3.03 7.22 40.31
C ARG A 184 -2.77 8.57 40.99
N ILE A 185 -3.56 9.58 40.66
CA ILE A 185 -3.93 10.63 41.60
C ILE A 185 -5.44 10.55 41.73
N SER A 186 -5.85 10.06 42.90
CA SER A 186 -7.18 10.23 43.47
C SER A 186 -7.47 11.71 43.63
N ASP A 187 -8.59 12.19 43.09
CA ASP A 187 -9.34 13.24 43.77
C ASP A 187 -10.83 13.18 43.47
N ALA A 188 -11.58 13.30 44.57
CA ALA A 188 -13.01 13.26 44.65
C ALA A 188 -13.61 14.60 44.21
N GLY A 189 -14.72 14.56 43.46
CA GLY A 189 -15.36 15.79 43.00
C GLY A 189 -16.72 15.56 42.36
N VAL A 190 -17.69 15.16 43.17
CA VAL A 190 -19.13 15.22 42.87
C VAL A 190 -19.51 16.65 42.48
N ARG A 191 -20.09 16.87 41.29
CA ARG A 191 -21.02 17.98 41.04
C ARG A 191 -21.95 17.66 39.87
N GLN A 192 -23.24 17.65 40.21
CA GLN A 192 -24.39 17.53 39.31
C GLN A 192 -24.53 18.74 38.37
N PRO A 193 -25.30 18.59 37.26
CA PRO A 193 -25.49 19.63 36.26
C PRO A 193 -26.63 20.58 36.63
N SER A 194 -26.41 21.89 36.46
CA SER A 194 -27.48 22.90 36.48
C SER A 194 -27.95 23.20 35.05
N SER A 195 -29.27 23.23 34.91
CA SER A 195 -30.00 23.66 33.73
C SER A 195 -29.88 25.17 33.49
N ASP A 196 -30.27 25.56 32.27
CA ASP A 196 -30.73 26.89 31.87
C ASP A 196 -29.69 28.01 31.70
N ALA A 197 -29.37 28.33 30.45
CA ALA A 197 -29.73 29.63 29.88
C ALA A 197 -29.45 29.71 28.37
N ARG A 198 -30.47 30.22 27.69
CA ARG A 198 -30.59 30.55 26.26
C ARG A 198 -29.63 31.68 25.82
N ARG A 199 -29.15 31.60 24.58
CA ARG A 199 -28.91 32.69 23.59
C ARG A 199 -28.59 31.99 22.26
N ILE A 200 -29.49 31.85 21.28
CA ILE A 200 -30.08 32.83 20.34
C ILE A 200 -29.01 33.70 19.64
N SER A 201 -28.66 33.30 18.42
CA SER A 201 -28.66 34.08 17.16
C SER A 201 -27.80 33.32 16.13
N ASP A 202 -28.41 32.64 15.15
CA ASP A 202 -28.66 33.15 13.78
C ASP A 202 -27.39 33.15 12.89
N HIS A 203 -27.24 32.18 11.98
CA HIS A 203 -27.80 32.22 10.61
C HIS A 203 -27.04 31.30 9.64
N ARG A 204 -27.83 30.55 8.85
CA ARG A 204 -27.61 30.12 7.44
C ARG A 204 -26.40 29.21 7.17
N ASN A 205 -26.47 28.14 6.40
CA ASN A 205 -27.36 27.71 5.32
C ASN A 205 -27.07 26.20 5.13
N ASP A 206 -28.07 25.37 4.85
CA ASP A 206 -27.99 24.24 3.90
C ASP A 206 -29.24 23.37 4.04
N GLN A 207 -30.31 23.86 3.41
CA GLN A 207 -31.31 23.00 2.80
C GLN A 207 -30.67 22.34 1.57
N ALA A 208 -30.45 21.03 1.62
CA ALA A 208 -30.69 20.09 0.51
C ALA A 208 -30.19 18.70 0.90
N ARG A 209 -30.92 18.01 1.78
CA ARG A 209 -31.03 16.55 1.69
C ARG A 209 -31.92 16.27 0.48
N SER A 210 -31.33 16.04 -0.68
CA SER A 210 -32.00 15.32 -1.76
C SER A 210 -31.49 13.89 -1.74
N GLU A 211 -32.40 12.96 -1.47
CA GLU A 211 -32.28 11.56 -1.85
C GLU A 211 -31.89 11.49 -3.32
N VAL A 212 -30.65 11.06 -3.60
CA VAL A 212 -30.27 10.65 -4.95
C VAL A 212 -30.44 9.14 -4.99
N ALA A 213 -31.62 8.75 -5.45
CA ALA A 213 -31.94 7.40 -5.84
C ALA A 213 -30.88 6.86 -6.81
N ALA A 214 -30.57 5.57 -6.65
CA ALA A 214 -29.70 4.79 -7.51
C ALA A 214 -29.94 5.10 -8.99
N ALA A 215 -28.89 5.51 -9.69
CA ALA A 215 -28.90 5.69 -11.13
C ALA A 215 -29.09 4.32 -11.81
N ARG A 216 -30.36 3.96 -12.02
CA ARG A 216 -30.82 2.99 -13.01
C ARG A 216 -30.27 3.40 -14.38
N PHE A 217 -29.41 2.56 -14.93
CA PHE A 217 -29.02 2.63 -16.34
C PHE A 217 -30.06 1.86 -17.15
N ASP A 218 -31.17 2.51 -17.51
CA ASP A 218 -32.16 1.93 -18.41
C ASP A 218 -31.80 2.20 -19.87
N GLY A 219 -31.88 1.12 -20.65
CA GLY A 219 -31.49 1.06 -22.04
C GLY A 219 -32.25 2.06 -22.92
N ARG A 220 -31.50 2.64 -23.86
CA ARG A 220 -32.02 3.40 -25.01
C ARG A 220 -33.09 2.58 -25.74
N LYS A 221 -34.36 2.91 -25.51
CA LYS A 221 -35.44 2.60 -26.47
C LYS A 221 -35.36 3.63 -27.59
N SER A 222 -35.02 3.16 -28.78
CA SER A 222 -35.10 3.91 -30.02
C SER A 222 -36.56 4.08 -30.43
N ASP A 223 -37.15 5.23 -30.11
CA ASP A 223 -38.41 5.65 -30.71
C ASP A 223 -38.20 6.16 -32.14
N ARG A 224 -38.79 5.41 -33.06
CA ARG A 224 -38.74 5.56 -34.50
C ARG A 224 -40.12 5.99 -34.99
N THR A 225 -40.53 7.22 -34.72
CA THR A 225 -41.62 7.95 -35.40
C THR A 225 -41.35 9.44 -35.19
N GLY A 226 -41.51 10.40 -36.10
CA GLY A 226 -41.99 10.48 -37.46
C GLY A 226 -41.93 11.97 -37.84
N ARG A 227 -41.46 12.26 -39.07
CA ARG A 227 -41.67 13.48 -39.88
C ARG A 227 -42.14 14.78 -39.17
N LYS A 228 -41.37 15.85 -39.37
CA LYS A 228 -41.79 16.95 -40.26
C LYS A 228 -40.58 17.73 -40.78
N SER A 229 -40.67 17.98 -42.08
CA SER A 229 -39.75 18.68 -42.95
C SER A 229 -39.51 20.13 -42.53
N ASP A 230 -38.25 20.56 -42.60
CA ASP A 230 -37.99 21.90 -43.12
C ASP A 230 -36.77 21.93 -44.03
N ARG A 231 -36.99 22.51 -45.20
CA ARG A 231 -36.18 22.35 -46.41
C ARG A 231 -35.69 23.72 -46.83
N THR A 232 -34.58 24.19 -46.26
CA THR A 232 -33.87 25.36 -46.81
C THR A 232 -32.36 25.13 -46.85
N ARG A 233 -31.94 24.63 -48.02
CA ARG A 233 -30.92 25.27 -48.88
C ARG A 233 -29.57 25.56 -48.21
N ARG A 234 -28.63 24.60 -48.26
CA ARG A 234 -27.19 24.92 -48.30
C ARG A 234 -26.44 24.06 -49.30
N LYS A 235 -25.61 24.76 -50.07
CA LYS A 235 -24.92 24.37 -51.30
C LYS A 235 -23.94 23.22 -51.07
N SER A 236 -24.09 22.17 -51.87
CA SER A 236 -23.06 21.18 -52.13
C SER A 236 -21.96 21.81 -52.98
N VAL A 237 -20.75 21.94 -52.44
CA VAL A 237 -19.53 22.04 -53.23
C VAL A 237 -18.89 20.66 -53.22
N ALA A 238 -18.75 20.09 -54.41
CA ALA A 238 -18.12 18.80 -54.64
C ALA A 238 -16.62 18.88 -54.33
N ALA A 239 -16.15 18.02 -53.42
CA ALA A 239 -14.74 17.71 -53.28
C ALA A 239 -14.44 16.38 -53.98
N LYS A 240 -13.49 16.44 -54.91
CA LYS A 240 -13.02 15.35 -55.76
C LYS A 240 -12.39 14.21 -54.93
N PRO A 241 -12.44 12.97 -55.43
CA PRO A 241 -11.75 11.84 -54.80
C PRO A 241 -10.23 11.97 -54.98
N VAL A 242 -9.49 11.84 -53.87
CA VAL A 242 -8.02 11.81 -53.88
C VAL A 242 -7.56 10.38 -54.16
N THR A 243 -6.96 10.18 -55.33
CA THR A 243 -6.29 8.95 -55.74
C THR A 243 -4.88 8.87 -55.17
N SER A 244 -4.43 7.63 -54.96
CA SER A 244 -3.06 7.24 -54.61
C SER A 244 -2.04 7.70 -55.65
N GLY A 245 -0.97 8.38 -55.20
CA GLY A 245 0.17 8.67 -56.07
C GLY A 245 1.16 9.65 -55.45
N ASN A 246 2.29 9.09 -54.98
CA ASN A 246 3.60 9.72 -54.82
C ASN A 246 3.76 10.88 -53.82
N ALA A 247 4.52 10.65 -52.74
CA ALA A 247 5.95 10.93 -52.72
C ALA A 247 6.49 10.93 -51.28
N VAL A 248 7.53 10.13 -51.09
CA VAL A 248 8.42 10.07 -49.93
C VAL A 248 8.89 11.47 -49.50
N PRO A 249 8.80 11.87 -48.22
CA PRO A 249 9.60 12.97 -47.71
C PRO A 249 11.00 12.46 -47.35
N LYS A 250 11.96 13.08 -48.03
CA LYS A 250 13.40 12.93 -47.89
C LYS A 250 13.88 13.11 -46.46
N GLU A 251 14.87 12.27 -46.15
CA GLU A 251 15.95 12.43 -45.18
C GLU A 251 16.23 13.90 -44.80
N VAL A 252 16.03 14.22 -43.53
CA VAL A 252 16.54 15.45 -42.92
C VAL A 252 17.90 15.13 -42.32
N PHE A 253 18.93 15.59 -43.00
CA PHE A 253 20.31 15.67 -42.52
C PHE A 253 20.37 16.35 -41.16
N GLN A 254 20.90 15.64 -40.15
CA GLN A 254 21.47 16.27 -38.96
C GLN A 254 22.81 16.90 -39.36
N ARG A 255 22.79 18.22 -39.55
CA ARG A 255 24.00 19.03 -39.62
C ARG A 255 24.69 19.02 -38.26
N SER A 256 25.86 18.43 -38.24
CA SER A 256 26.93 18.63 -37.29
C SER A 256 27.18 20.12 -37.05
N LEU A 257 26.97 20.58 -35.82
CA LEU A 257 27.48 21.86 -35.34
C LEU A 257 28.81 21.61 -34.64
N SER A 258 29.87 21.97 -35.34
CA SER A 258 31.24 22.08 -34.85
C SER A 258 31.31 23.10 -33.72
N LEU A 259 31.86 22.66 -32.59
CA LEU A 259 32.35 23.50 -31.50
C LEU A 259 33.64 24.18 -31.96
N SER A 260 33.64 25.51 -31.96
CA SER A 260 34.86 26.32 -31.96
C SER A 260 35.02 26.97 -30.58
N PRO A 261 36.26 27.10 -30.07
CA PRO A 261 36.55 27.63 -28.73
C PRO A 261 36.61 29.17 -28.75
N PRO A 262 36.21 29.87 -27.66
CA PRO A 262 36.54 31.27 -27.50
C PRO A 262 37.88 31.45 -26.77
N GLU A 263 38.71 32.32 -27.34
CA GLU A 263 39.95 32.87 -26.79
C GLU A 263 39.70 33.88 -25.64
N PRO A 264 40.74 34.23 -24.86
CA PRO A 264 40.61 34.81 -23.52
C PRO A 264 40.54 36.34 -23.55
N VAL A 265 39.64 36.91 -22.74
CA VAL A 265 39.60 38.35 -22.42
C VAL A 265 40.07 38.54 -20.98
N ALA A 266 41.08 39.39 -20.83
CA ALA A 266 41.72 39.81 -19.57
C ALA A 266 40.81 40.75 -18.73
N PRO A 267 41.16 41.04 -17.46
CA PRO A 267 40.19 41.29 -16.41
C PRO A 267 39.73 42.75 -16.36
N GLN A 268 38.45 42.95 -16.02
CA GLN A 268 37.96 44.23 -15.52
C GLN A 268 37.70 44.11 -14.02
N ASP A 269 38.41 44.95 -13.27
CA ASP A 269 38.13 45.34 -11.90
C ASP A 269 36.64 45.63 -11.74
N THR A 270 35.96 44.86 -10.90
CA THR A 270 34.67 45.28 -10.36
C THR A 270 34.67 45.04 -8.86
N SER A 271 34.53 46.16 -8.17
CA SER A 271 34.53 46.33 -6.74
C SER A 271 33.46 45.51 -6.02
N VAL A 272 33.90 44.97 -4.88
CA VAL A 272 33.15 44.32 -3.80
C VAL A 272 31.96 45.16 -3.34
N PRO A 273 30.82 44.50 -3.05
CA PRO A 273 30.05 44.89 -1.86
C PRO A 273 29.84 43.69 -0.92
N ASP A 274 30.23 43.91 0.32
CA ASP A 274 29.87 43.23 1.59
C ASP A 274 29.32 41.80 1.52
N GLU A 275 30.18 40.85 1.92
CA GLU A 275 29.80 39.55 2.44
C GLU A 275 28.88 39.70 3.66
N VAL A 276 27.65 39.24 3.51
CA VAL A 276 26.80 38.85 4.64
C VAL A 276 27.37 37.55 5.20
N PRO A 277 27.71 37.47 6.51
CA PRO A 277 28.22 36.24 7.10
C PRO A 277 27.13 35.18 7.00
N THR A 278 27.38 34.17 6.18
CA THR A 278 26.59 32.95 6.18
C THR A 278 27.06 32.17 7.40
N GLU A 279 26.31 32.23 8.50
CA GLU A 279 26.53 31.37 9.66
C GLU A 279 26.51 29.91 9.20
N GLU A 280 27.69 29.30 9.13
CA GLU A 280 27.87 27.86 9.07
C GLU A 280 27.20 27.30 10.32
N ARG A 281 25.99 26.78 10.14
CA ARG A 281 25.27 26.03 11.17
C ARG A 281 26.14 24.84 11.53
N GLU A 282 26.83 24.99 12.65
CA GLU A 282 27.58 23.97 13.37
C GLU A 282 26.66 22.76 13.56
N THR A 283 26.71 21.83 12.60
CA THR A 283 26.04 20.54 12.72
C THR A 283 26.79 19.80 13.81
N ASP A 284 26.12 19.63 14.95
CA ASP A 284 26.53 18.80 16.08
C ASP A 284 27.39 17.64 15.58
N ALA A 285 28.68 17.68 15.93
CA ALA A 285 29.64 16.68 15.51
C ALA A 285 29.13 15.32 15.96
N ALA A 286 28.79 14.47 14.98
CA ALA A 286 28.38 13.10 15.26
C ALA A 286 29.46 12.43 16.13
N PRO A 287 29.07 11.63 17.14
CA PRO A 287 30.01 10.96 18.01
C PRO A 287 31.04 10.17 17.18
N PRO A 288 32.32 10.15 17.61
CA PRO A 288 33.34 9.40 16.88
C PRO A 288 32.93 7.93 16.82
N LEU A 289 32.82 7.39 15.61
CA LEU A 289 32.52 5.97 15.38
C LEU A 289 33.69 5.11 15.88
N SER A 290 33.37 3.93 16.42
CA SER A 290 34.40 2.98 16.86
C SER A 290 35.27 2.52 15.68
N GLU A 291 36.56 2.27 15.92
CA GLU A 291 37.49 1.80 14.89
C GLU A 291 37.00 0.49 14.25
N ASP A 292 36.40 -0.40 15.04
CA ASP A 292 35.81 -1.66 14.57
C ASP A 292 34.65 -1.45 13.59
N ALA A 293 33.76 -0.48 13.87
CA ALA A 293 32.64 -0.16 13.00
C ALA A 293 33.11 0.42 11.66
N VAL A 294 34.17 1.24 11.69
CA VAL A 294 34.83 1.75 10.47
C VAL A 294 35.45 0.61 9.68
N ALA A 295 36.11 -0.35 10.33
CA ALA A 295 36.67 -1.53 9.67
C ALA A 295 35.60 -2.41 8.99
N VAL A 296 34.43 -2.58 9.62
CA VAL A 296 33.28 -3.29 9.01
C VAL A 296 32.79 -2.58 7.75
N ALA A 297 32.64 -1.25 7.79
CA ALA A 297 32.17 -0.47 6.66
C ALA A 297 33.18 -0.39 5.50
N GLU A 298 34.47 -0.29 5.80
CA GLU A 298 35.56 -0.36 4.81
C GLU A 298 35.55 -1.73 4.10
N THR A 299 35.48 -2.82 4.88
CA THR A 299 35.42 -4.19 4.35
C THR A 299 34.20 -4.39 3.44
N PHE A 300 33.04 -3.84 3.82
CA PHE A 300 31.85 -3.84 2.97
C PHE A 300 32.08 -3.10 1.64
N ALA A 301 32.66 -1.91 1.69
CA ALA A 301 32.92 -1.12 0.48
C ALA A 301 33.92 -1.81 -0.48
N GLU A 302 34.94 -2.48 0.07
CA GLU A 302 35.92 -3.25 -0.70
C GLU A 302 35.31 -4.49 -1.35
N GLN A 303 34.60 -5.32 -0.57
CA GLN A 303 33.94 -6.52 -1.10
C GLN A 303 32.86 -6.16 -2.13
N TRP A 304 32.10 -5.09 -1.90
CA TRP A 304 31.12 -4.62 -2.87
C TRP A 304 31.78 -4.18 -4.19
N LYS A 305 32.90 -3.45 -4.10
CA LYS A 305 33.68 -3.06 -5.30
C LYS A 305 34.23 -4.28 -6.03
N ALA A 306 34.72 -5.28 -5.31
CA ALA A 306 35.24 -6.51 -5.90
C ALA A 306 34.15 -7.31 -6.65
N GLU A 307 32.97 -7.49 -6.05
CA GLU A 307 31.87 -8.28 -6.63
C GLU A 307 31.09 -7.51 -7.72
N ARG A 308 30.93 -6.20 -7.58
CA ARG A 308 30.05 -5.38 -8.44
C ARG A 308 30.78 -4.42 -9.38
N GLY A 309 32.09 -4.25 -9.23
CA GLY A 309 32.89 -3.31 -10.03
C GLY A 309 32.70 -1.82 -9.69
N THR A 310 31.77 -1.48 -8.79
CA THR A 310 31.48 -0.10 -8.36
C THR A 310 31.61 0.02 -6.86
N ARG A 311 32.13 1.14 -6.32
CA ARG A 311 32.17 1.37 -4.86
C ARG A 311 30.84 2.01 -4.40
N PRO A 312 30.25 1.59 -3.25
CA PRO A 312 29.11 2.28 -2.64
C PRO A 312 29.42 3.75 -2.36
N GLY A 313 28.39 4.60 -2.35
CA GLY A 313 28.55 6.03 -2.09
C GLY A 313 29.01 6.31 -0.65
N ARG A 314 29.74 7.40 -0.42
CA ARG A 314 30.28 7.76 0.91
C ARG A 314 29.21 7.76 2.02
N ARG A 315 28.01 8.29 1.73
CA ARG A 315 26.88 8.30 2.68
C ARG A 315 26.41 6.89 3.05
N GLN A 316 26.46 5.94 2.12
CA GLN A 316 26.06 4.55 2.37
C GLN A 316 27.09 3.85 3.24
N VAL A 317 28.38 4.05 2.96
CA VAL A 317 29.47 3.51 3.80
C VAL A 317 29.38 4.06 5.22
N GLN A 318 29.08 5.35 5.38
CA GLN A 318 28.86 5.97 6.70
C GLN A 318 27.63 5.40 7.42
N ALA A 319 26.53 5.14 6.71
CA ALA A 319 25.35 4.50 7.30
C ALA A 319 25.66 3.08 7.78
N VAL A 320 26.38 2.29 6.97
CA VAL A 320 26.85 0.94 7.36
C VAL A 320 27.77 1.01 8.58
N ALA A 321 28.63 2.03 8.69
CA ALA A 321 29.47 2.22 9.86
C ALA A 321 28.65 2.56 11.12
N ALA A 322 27.63 3.41 11.01
CA ALA A 322 26.74 3.71 12.14
C ALA A 322 25.95 2.48 12.60
N ASP A 323 25.35 1.74 11.67
CA ASP A 323 24.60 0.50 11.98
C ASP A 323 25.51 -0.60 12.56
N ALA A 324 26.76 -0.68 12.09
CA ALA A 324 27.74 -1.61 12.64
C ALA A 324 28.15 -1.22 14.07
N ALA A 325 28.28 0.08 14.37
CA ALA A 325 28.56 0.55 15.73
C ALA A 325 27.43 0.16 16.69
N GLU A 326 26.17 0.38 16.31
CA GLU A 326 25.00 -0.03 17.09
C GLU A 326 24.97 -1.55 17.32
N ALA A 327 25.26 -2.36 16.28
CA ALA A 327 25.32 -3.82 16.41
C ALA A 327 26.43 -4.29 17.37
N ILE A 328 27.58 -3.61 17.38
CA ILE A 328 28.68 -3.92 18.31
C ILE A 328 28.28 -3.54 19.74
N GLU A 329 27.60 -2.41 19.94
CA GLU A 329 27.05 -2.01 21.24
C GLU A 329 26.00 -3.00 21.77
N ASP A 330 25.20 -3.60 20.87
CA ASP A 330 24.27 -4.69 21.18
C ASP A 330 24.95 -6.03 21.55
N GLY A 331 26.28 -6.11 21.42
CA GLY A 331 27.08 -7.28 21.75
C GLY A 331 27.29 -8.26 20.61
N ASP A 332 27.04 -7.86 19.36
CA ASP A 332 27.42 -8.69 18.21
C ASP A 332 28.95 -8.75 18.05
N ALA A 333 29.46 -9.95 17.77
CA ALA A 333 30.88 -10.14 17.54
C ALA A 333 31.31 -9.50 16.21
N VAL A 334 32.34 -8.63 16.25
CA VAL A 334 32.93 -7.98 15.06
C VAL A 334 33.31 -9.00 13.98
N ASP A 335 33.90 -10.13 14.38
CA ASP A 335 34.27 -11.24 13.47
C ASP A 335 33.06 -11.79 12.69
N TRP A 336 31.90 -11.87 13.32
CA TRP A 336 30.67 -12.30 12.67
C TRP A 336 30.12 -11.24 11.71
N LEU A 337 30.22 -9.95 12.04
CA LEU A 337 29.83 -8.88 11.12
C LEU A 337 30.70 -8.91 9.86
N LEU A 338 32.02 -9.04 10.02
CA LEU A 338 33.00 -9.07 8.92
C LEU A 338 32.87 -10.31 8.02
N HIS A 339 32.71 -11.50 8.60
CA HIS A 339 32.75 -12.76 7.85
C HIS A 339 31.38 -13.38 7.58
N GLY A 340 30.34 -12.94 8.27
CA GLY A 340 28.97 -13.43 8.11
C GLY A 340 28.08 -12.41 7.39
N VAL A 341 27.89 -11.23 8.01
CA VAL A 341 26.91 -10.23 7.54
C VAL A 341 27.37 -9.52 6.27
N VAL A 342 28.62 -9.04 6.21
CA VAL A 342 29.14 -8.31 5.05
C VAL A 342 29.12 -9.13 3.75
N PRO A 343 29.62 -10.38 3.70
CA PRO A 343 29.52 -11.19 2.49
C PRO A 343 28.06 -11.49 2.09
N PHE A 344 27.18 -11.66 3.07
CA PHE A 344 25.74 -11.83 2.85
C PHE A 344 25.11 -10.59 2.21
N MET A 345 25.47 -9.39 2.69
CA MET A 345 25.01 -8.12 2.12
C MET A 345 25.41 -7.96 0.66
N VAL A 346 26.69 -8.19 0.34
CA VAL A 346 27.24 -8.01 -1.01
C VAL A 346 26.59 -8.99 -2.00
N ARG A 347 26.48 -10.26 -1.61
CA ARG A 347 25.87 -11.31 -2.45
C ARG A 347 24.39 -11.03 -2.75
N ASN A 348 23.64 -10.56 -1.75
CA ASN A 348 22.20 -10.31 -1.87
C ASN A 348 21.83 -8.86 -2.19
N ASN A 349 22.82 -8.00 -2.47
CA ASN A 349 22.62 -6.60 -2.86
C ASN A 349 21.89 -5.77 -1.77
N TYR A 350 22.21 -6.01 -0.50
CA TYR A 350 21.75 -5.18 0.61
C TYR A 350 22.68 -3.98 0.82
N LEU A 351 22.12 -2.78 0.81
CA LEU A 351 22.81 -1.52 1.17
C LEU A 351 22.50 -1.06 2.60
N ASP A 352 21.59 -1.77 3.27
CA ASP A 352 21.08 -1.48 4.61
C ASP A 352 21.52 -2.63 5.53
N PHE A 353 22.34 -2.30 6.52
CA PHE A 353 22.99 -3.29 7.39
C PHE A 353 21.99 -3.93 8.35
N GLY A 354 21.12 -3.13 8.97
CA GLY A 354 20.06 -3.62 9.86
C GLY A 354 19.11 -4.59 9.16
N ARG A 355 18.72 -4.29 7.92
CA ARG A 355 17.87 -5.18 7.10
C ARG A 355 18.58 -6.49 6.74
N ALA A 356 19.87 -6.45 6.47
CA ALA A 356 20.65 -7.64 6.15
C ALA A 356 20.80 -8.55 7.38
N LYS A 357 21.16 -7.97 8.54
CA LYS A 357 21.29 -8.66 9.83
C LYS A 357 20.02 -9.42 10.23
N THR A 358 18.86 -8.83 9.98
CA THR A 358 17.55 -9.41 10.32
C THR A 358 16.99 -10.37 9.28
N HIS A 359 17.69 -10.59 8.16
CA HIS A 359 17.20 -11.47 7.11
C HIS A 359 17.25 -12.95 7.54
N PRO A 360 16.22 -13.78 7.25
CA PRO A 360 16.16 -15.19 7.70
C PRO A 360 17.31 -16.08 7.21
N GLN A 361 17.95 -15.69 6.11
CA GLN A 361 19.09 -16.40 5.53
C GLN A 361 20.45 -15.83 5.94
N CYS A 362 20.48 -14.75 6.74
CA CYS A 362 21.73 -14.23 7.26
C CYS A 362 22.31 -15.26 8.25
N PRO A 363 23.61 -15.59 8.17
CA PRO A 363 24.23 -16.53 9.11
C PRO A 363 24.01 -16.04 10.55
N PRO A 364 23.61 -16.91 11.50
CA PRO A 364 23.43 -16.50 12.89
C PRO A 364 24.77 -16.15 13.55
N PRO A 365 24.79 -15.31 14.61
CA PRO A 365 26.02 -14.95 15.30
C PRO A 365 26.69 -16.18 15.90
N LYS A 366 27.98 -16.38 15.62
CA LYS A 366 28.77 -17.47 16.22
C LYS A 366 28.90 -17.24 17.72
N GLY A 367 28.07 -17.90 18.52
CA GLY A 367 28.06 -17.78 19.99
C GLY A 367 26.72 -17.35 20.56
N ALA A 368 25.83 -16.79 19.74
CA ALA A 368 24.44 -16.58 20.10
C ALA A 368 23.76 -17.95 20.22
N LYS A 369 23.63 -18.46 21.45
CA LYS A 369 22.63 -19.49 21.79
C LYS A 369 21.23 -18.87 21.72
N VAL A 370 20.88 -18.27 20.58
CA VAL A 370 19.59 -17.62 20.40
C VAL A 370 18.63 -18.63 19.81
N PRO A 371 17.52 -18.92 20.51
CA PRO A 371 16.49 -19.83 20.04
C PRO A 371 15.88 -19.23 18.78
N VAL A 372 15.77 -20.04 17.73
CA VAL A 372 15.13 -19.67 16.46
C VAL A 372 13.73 -19.10 16.77
N PRO A 373 13.37 -17.91 16.25
CA PRO A 373 12.01 -17.39 16.40
C PRO A 373 11.01 -18.37 15.77
N GLY A 374 10.24 -19.07 16.62
CA GLY A 374 9.32 -20.14 16.20
C GLY A 374 9.73 -21.55 16.67
N GLN A 375 10.97 -21.78 17.10
CA GLN A 375 11.28 -22.97 17.90
C GLN A 375 10.75 -22.76 19.30
N ARG A 376 9.84 -23.63 19.73
CA ARG A 376 9.43 -23.70 21.14
C ARG A 376 10.69 -23.80 22.00
N PRO A 377 10.85 -22.99 23.06
CA PRO A 377 11.98 -23.12 23.96
C PRO A 377 12.09 -24.59 24.36
N GLY A 378 13.29 -25.15 24.20
CA GLY A 378 13.56 -26.55 24.52
C GLY A 378 12.99 -26.88 25.89
N VAL A 379 12.27 -28.00 25.99
CA VAL A 379 11.64 -28.40 27.24
C VAL A 379 12.74 -28.50 28.31
N PRO A 380 12.60 -27.85 29.49
CA PRO A 380 13.59 -27.92 30.56
C PRO A 380 13.98 -29.37 30.89
N ASN A 381 15.12 -29.57 31.54
CA ASN A 381 15.47 -30.88 32.08
C ASN A 381 14.37 -31.38 33.03
N TRP A 382 14.17 -32.70 33.08
CA TRP A 382 13.16 -33.31 33.96
C TRP A 382 13.48 -32.96 35.43
N CYS A 383 12.47 -32.49 36.18
CA CYS A 383 12.68 -31.99 37.55
C CYS A 383 12.82 -33.09 38.62
N GLY A 384 12.76 -34.38 38.24
CA GLY A 384 12.88 -35.50 39.18
C GLY A 384 11.60 -35.84 39.97
N GLU A 385 10.64 -34.91 40.07
CA GLU A 385 9.39 -35.14 40.82
C GLU A 385 8.17 -35.52 39.94
N CYS A 386 8.31 -35.49 38.61
CA CYS A 386 7.20 -35.89 37.73
C CYS A 386 7.09 -37.42 37.65
N ASN A 387 5.88 -37.93 37.37
CA ASN A 387 5.59 -39.37 37.22
C ASN A 387 6.08 -40.21 38.40
N ASP A 388 5.78 -39.74 39.61
CA ASP A 388 6.12 -40.45 40.85
C ASP A 388 7.62 -40.79 40.99
N GLY A 389 8.48 -39.94 40.42
CA GLY A 389 9.94 -40.09 40.48
C GLY A 389 10.54 -40.98 39.40
N ILE A 390 9.74 -41.42 38.42
CA ILE A 390 10.21 -42.26 37.30
C ILE A 390 10.46 -41.37 36.07
N PRO A 391 11.66 -41.39 35.49
CA PRO A 391 11.96 -40.59 34.30
C PRO A 391 11.11 -41.08 33.12
N PRO A 392 10.32 -40.20 32.48
CA PRO A 392 9.47 -40.60 31.36
C PRO A 392 10.29 -40.93 30.11
N GLU A 393 9.83 -41.93 29.37
CA GLU A 393 10.41 -42.34 28.09
C GLU A 393 10.13 -41.31 26.98
N ILE A 394 9.01 -40.57 27.09
CA ILE A 394 8.60 -39.53 26.14
C ILE A 394 8.41 -38.19 26.85
N LEU A 395 8.98 -37.12 26.30
CA LEU A 395 8.95 -35.75 26.88
C LEU A 395 7.55 -35.20 27.17
N GLY A 396 6.52 -35.68 26.48
CA GLY A 396 5.13 -35.26 26.65
C GLY A 396 4.44 -35.81 27.89
N GLU A 397 5.06 -36.78 28.59
CA GLU A 397 4.43 -37.53 29.68
C GLU A 397 4.73 -36.96 31.07
N ARG A 398 5.29 -35.75 31.19
CA ARG A 398 5.70 -35.18 32.48
C ARG A 398 4.52 -34.58 33.25
N PHE A 399 3.79 -35.45 33.96
CA PHE A 399 2.66 -35.06 34.80
C PHE A 399 2.99 -35.18 36.29
N ARG A 400 2.34 -34.32 37.09
CA ARG A 400 2.30 -34.42 38.55
C ARG A 400 0.86 -34.70 38.97
N LYS A 401 0.68 -35.63 39.91
CA LYS A 401 -0.62 -35.90 40.51
C LYS A 401 -0.92 -34.82 41.56
N THR A 402 -2.04 -34.12 41.45
CA THR A 402 -2.49 -33.19 42.49
C THR A 402 -3.06 -33.94 43.69
N SER A 403 -3.23 -33.26 44.82
CA SER A 403 -3.90 -33.79 46.01
C SER A 403 -5.32 -34.33 45.76
N GLY A 404 -5.97 -33.90 44.68
CA GLY A 404 -7.26 -34.43 44.21
C GLY A 404 -7.17 -35.61 43.24
N GLY A 405 -6.00 -36.24 43.07
CA GLY A 405 -5.79 -37.38 42.18
C GLY A 405 -5.73 -37.04 40.69
N ARG A 406 -5.88 -35.77 40.31
CA ARG A 406 -5.87 -35.32 38.91
C ARG A 406 -4.43 -35.11 38.43
N LEU A 407 -4.11 -35.66 37.26
CA LEU A 407 -2.83 -35.42 36.61
C LEU A 407 -2.82 -34.02 35.98
N ILE A 408 -1.84 -33.19 36.35
CA ILE A 408 -1.59 -31.88 35.76
C ILE A 408 -0.17 -31.83 35.20
N LYS A 409 0.06 -31.03 34.15
CA LYS A 409 1.42 -30.82 33.64
C LYS A 409 2.27 -30.16 34.71
N CYS A 410 3.47 -30.69 34.95
CA CYS A 410 4.35 -30.14 35.96
C CYS A 410 4.76 -28.70 35.59
N PRO A 411 4.59 -27.70 36.47
CA PRO A 411 4.88 -26.30 36.18
C PRO A 411 6.36 -26.04 35.92
N GLU A 412 7.26 -26.82 36.53
CA GLU A 412 8.71 -26.70 36.35
C GLU A 412 9.16 -27.29 35.01
N CYS A 413 8.57 -28.41 34.59
CA CYS A 413 8.86 -29.03 33.29
C CYS A 413 8.13 -28.35 32.13
N HIS A 414 7.03 -27.64 32.41
CA HIS A 414 6.16 -27.00 31.42
C HIS A 414 5.75 -25.57 31.84
N PRO A 415 6.70 -24.63 31.95
CA PRO A 415 6.41 -23.26 32.41
C PRO A 415 5.38 -22.53 31.54
N GLY A 416 5.30 -22.88 30.24
CA GLY A 416 4.30 -22.32 29.32
C GLY A 416 2.86 -22.77 29.59
N ALA A 417 2.65 -23.94 30.21
CA ALA A 417 1.31 -24.46 30.51
C ALA A 417 0.64 -23.72 31.68
N VAL A 418 1.43 -23.12 32.58
CA VAL A 418 0.95 -22.36 33.73
C VAL A 418 0.32 -21.03 33.29
N LYS A 419 0.90 -20.38 32.28
CA LYS A 419 0.42 -19.08 31.77
C LYS A 419 -0.97 -19.15 31.12
N GLN A 420 -1.40 -20.31 30.61
CA GLN A 420 -2.72 -20.46 29.98
C GLN A 420 -3.88 -20.56 30.99
N ARG A 421 -3.61 -20.83 32.27
CA ARG A 421 -4.65 -20.94 33.30
C ARG A 421 -4.93 -19.65 34.07
N ALA A 422 -3.97 -18.72 34.10
CA ALA A 422 -4.14 -17.44 34.80
C ALA A 422 -4.89 -16.38 33.96
N ALA A 423 -5.27 -16.72 32.71
CA ALA A 423 -5.91 -15.83 31.75
C ALA A 423 -7.39 -16.16 31.48
N VAL A 424 -8.02 -16.98 32.34
CA VAL A 424 -9.45 -17.29 32.32
C VAL A 424 -10.11 -16.75 33.57
#